data_AF-A0A811MD94-F1
#
_entry.id   AF-A0A811MD94-F1
#
_cell.length_a   1.000
_cell.length_b   1.000
_cell.length_c   1.000
_cell.angle_alpha   90.00
_cell.angle_beta   90.00
_cell.angle_gamma   90.00
#
_symmetry.space_group_name_H-M   'P 1'
#
loop_
_entity.id
_entity.type
_entity.pdbx_description
1 polymer ?
#
loop_
_entity_poly.entity_id
_entity_poly.type
_entity_poly.pdbx_seq_one_letter_code
_entity_poly.pdbx_strand_id
1 'polypeptide(L)'
;MAAAKADPETAAALRAEVATLRMRVQELEAENQRLARIASSCTCGFKEGSVGSVTTQHNEEFHQSSTLEKDLSFPFDHTVVSTANEVQCNINAEGNGLPDDSSKRTKRTGRHVGILSHCPKRLVALKVMYFGQRFYGFSSEGNTEPTVESEIFKALERAKLMVGNRKESCYSRCGRTDKGVSATGQVISLYLRSNIKDVGGDMLDERPEIDYVKVLNRILPRDIRVLGWCPVPEDFHARFTCLSREYKYLFWKGDLDILEMQKAASNFIGEHDFRNFCKMDAANVSNYRRRITEFTISACDRRSNNDELCSMTIKGTAFLWHQVRCMVAVLFLIGQGLESPSVVDSLLDIMKTPRKPQYKMAPELPLILRSCLFDKANFMCSSDASQSLTEHLNDEYHHHMLQAEIFHIASSCLPFPEPNSSETLQKKRNHMPLLSRQTEPSYEERISKVKTKLADNLK
;
A
#
# COMPACT_ATOMS: atom_id res chain seq x y z
N MET A 1 15.72 -56.43 2.73
CA MET A 1 14.74 -56.02 3.76
C MET A 1 15.49 -55.56 4.99
N ALA A 2 15.50 -54.26 5.26
CA ALA A 2 15.89 -53.72 6.56
C ALA A 2 14.98 -52.53 6.84
N ALA A 3 13.92 -52.76 7.62
CA ALA A 3 13.01 -51.72 8.06
C ALA A 3 13.70 -50.89 9.15
N ALA A 4 13.88 -49.59 8.90
CA ALA A 4 14.38 -48.66 9.89
C ALA A 4 13.38 -48.56 11.05
N LYS A 5 13.77 -49.02 12.24
CA LYS A 5 13.00 -48.83 13.48
C LYS A 5 13.10 -47.35 13.86
N ALA A 6 11.94 -46.68 13.91
CA ALA A 6 11.82 -45.32 14.42
C ALA A 6 12.26 -45.26 15.89
N ASP A 7 13.03 -44.24 16.22
CA ASP A 7 13.56 -43.98 17.57
C ASP A 7 12.43 -43.81 18.61
N PRO A 8 12.40 -44.62 19.70
CA PRO A 8 11.34 -44.61 20.70
C PRO A 8 11.14 -43.26 21.40
N GLU A 9 12.21 -42.46 21.52
CA GLU A 9 12.22 -41.19 22.23
C GLU A 9 11.49 -40.10 21.42
N THR A 10 11.75 -40.06 20.11
CA THR A 10 11.03 -39.20 19.16
C THR A 10 9.54 -39.54 19.09
N ALA A 11 9.17 -40.81 19.12
CA ALA A 11 7.77 -41.24 19.14
C ALA A 11 7.04 -40.89 20.45
N ALA A 12 7.75 -40.84 21.57
CA ALA A 12 7.19 -40.43 22.86
C ALA A 12 6.95 -38.91 22.91
N ALA A 13 7.87 -38.11 22.39
CA ALA A 13 7.72 -36.66 22.28
C ALA A 13 6.51 -36.25 21.42
N LEU A 14 6.37 -36.86 20.25
CA LEU A 14 5.20 -36.64 19.37
C LEU A 14 3.87 -37.01 20.04
N ARG A 15 3.83 -38.10 20.82
CA ARG A 15 2.62 -38.48 21.56
C ARG A 15 2.26 -37.47 22.66
N ALA A 16 3.26 -36.90 23.34
CA ALA A 16 3.04 -35.86 24.35
C ALA A 16 2.54 -34.54 23.72
N GLU A 17 3.08 -34.17 22.56
CA GLU A 17 2.65 -32.98 21.82
C GLU A 17 1.21 -33.14 21.30
N VAL A 18 0.87 -34.30 20.73
CA VAL A 18 -0.50 -34.61 20.29
C VAL A 18 -1.48 -34.61 21.48
N ALA A 19 -1.08 -35.12 22.64
CA ALA A 19 -1.92 -35.07 23.86
C ALA A 19 -2.17 -33.62 24.32
N THR A 20 -1.13 -32.77 24.26
CA THR A 20 -1.23 -31.34 24.61
C THR A 20 -2.16 -30.59 23.65
N LEU A 21 -2.06 -30.87 22.34
CA LEU A 21 -2.94 -30.28 21.34
C LEU A 21 -4.40 -30.73 21.52
N ARG A 22 -4.64 -31.99 21.87
CA ARG A 22 -5.99 -32.50 22.14
C ARG A 22 -6.64 -31.82 23.35
N MET A 23 -5.88 -31.60 24.42
CA MET A 23 -6.35 -30.82 25.59
C MET A 23 -6.74 -29.40 25.18
N ARG A 24 -5.92 -28.75 24.33
CA ARG A 24 -6.19 -27.39 23.86
C ARG A 24 -7.45 -27.29 23.00
N VAL A 25 -7.71 -28.29 22.16
CA VAL A 25 -8.94 -28.36 21.37
C VAL A 25 -10.16 -28.49 22.27
N GLN A 26 -10.11 -29.33 23.31
CA GLN A 26 -11.20 -29.47 24.28
C GLN A 26 -11.49 -28.18 25.05
N GLU A 27 -10.46 -27.43 25.44
CA GLU A 27 -10.64 -26.11 26.06
C GLU A 27 -11.35 -25.12 25.13
N LEU A 28 -10.94 -25.09 23.85
CA LEU A 28 -11.53 -24.19 22.85
C LEU A 28 -12.98 -24.57 22.54
N GLU A 29 -13.30 -25.87 22.48
CA GLU A 29 -14.67 -26.35 22.32
C GLU A 29 -15.54 -25.98 23.52
N ALA A 30 -15.02 -26.08 24.75
CA ALA A 30 -15.73 -25.66 25.94
C ALA A 30 -16.01 -24.14 25.96
N GLU A 31 -15.05 -23.32 25.55
CA GLU A 31 -15.23 -21.86 25.46
C GLU A 31 -16.21 -21.48 24.35
N ASN A 32 -16.16 -22.16 23.20
CA ASN A 32 -17.14 -21.97 22.12
C ASN A 32 -18.56 -22.32 22.59
N GLN A 33 -18.74 -23.40 23.35
CA GLN A 33 -20.04 -23.72 23.95
C GLN A 33 -20.49 -22.67 24.97
N ARG A 34 -19.56 -22.08 25.74
CA ARG A 34 -19.87 -20.99 26.66
C ARG A 34 -20.36 -19.75 25.91
N LEU A 35 -19.66 -19.36 24.84
CA LEU A 35 -20.02 -18.23 23.99
C LEU A 35 -21.36 -18.45 23.29
N ALA A 36 -21.63 -19.67 22.80
CA ALA A 36 -22.91 -20.02 22.20
C ALA A 36 -24.07 -19.92 23.21
N ARG A 37 -23.86 -20.32 24.48
CA ARG A 37 -24.85 -20.13 25.54
C ARG A 37 -25.11 -18.65 25.81
N ILE A 38 -24.05 -17.83 25.87
CA ILE A 38 -24.18 -16.37 26.04
C ILE A 38 -24.98 -15.76 24.90
N ALA A 39 -24.68 -16.13 23.65
CA ALA A 39 -25.43 -15.69 22.47
C ALA A 39 -26.90 -16.12 22.53
N SER A 40 -27.20 -17.35 22.99
CA SER A 40 -28.57 -17.85 23.13
C SER A 40 -29.36 -17.21 24.27
N SER A 41 -28.68 -16.65 25.28
CA SER A 41 -29.30 -15.94 26.42
C SER A 41 -29.49 -14.44 26.18
N CYS A 42 -29.06 -13.94 25.03
CA CYS A 42 -29.13 -12.52 24.70
C CYS A 42 -30.53 -12.15 24.20
N THR A 43 -31.32 -11.45 25.01
CA THR A 43 -32.63 -10.91 24.64
C THR A 43 -32.51 -9.57 23.91
N CYS A 44 -31.70 -9.50 22.85
CA CYS A 44 -31.74 -8.38 21.92
C CYS A 44 -32.85 -8.65 20.89
N GLY A 45 -33.97 -7.95 21.04
CA GLY A 45 -35.19 -8.16 20.26
C GLY A 45 -35.00 -7.98 18.76
N PHE A 46 -34.97 -9.09 18.03
CA PHE A 46 -35.25 -9.14 16.60
C PHE A 46 -36.69 -9.62 16.40
N LYS A 47 -37.50 -8.80 15.73
CA LYS A 47 -38.81 -9.22 15.22
C LYS A 47 -38.58 -10.23 14.09
N GLU A 48 -38.97 -11.47 14.32
CA GLU A 48 -39.01 -12.53 13.32
C GLU A 48 -40.06 -12.24 12.25
N GLY A 49 -39.66 -12.32 10.98
CA GLY A 49 -40.54 -12.52 9.84
C GLY A 49 -40.30 -13.90 9.26
N SER A 50 -41.22 -14.83 9.54
CA SER A 50 -41.57 -16.07 8.84
C SER A 50 -40.46 -17.02 8.35
N VAL A 51 -40.42 -18.15 9.05
CA VAL A 51 -39.72 -19.42 8.75
C VAL A 51 -40.10 -20.01 7.39
N GLY A 52 -39.11 -20.57 6.70
CA GLY A 52 -39.23 -21.66 5.74
C GLY A 52 -38.06 -22.62 5.91
N SER A 53 -38.28 -23.68 6.70
CA SER A 53 -37.33 -24.77 6.99
C SER A 53 -37.22 -25.72 5.81
N VAL A 54 -36.00 -26.04 5.36
CA VAL A 54 -35.70 -27.34 4.72
C VAL A 54 -34.29 -27.80 5.10
N THR A 55 -34.25 -28.88 5.88
CA THR A 55 -33.13 -29.80 6.09
C THR A 55 -32.78 -30.54 4.79
N THR A 56 -31.50 -30.62 4.43
CA THR A 56 -31.03 -31.54 3.36
C THR A 56 -30.02 -32.54 3.92
N GLN A 57 -30.46 -33.80 3.96
CA GLN A 57 -29.61 -34.98 3.96
C GLN A 57 -29.19 -35.33 2.52
N HIS A 58 -28.04 -35.97 2.40
CA HIS A 58 -27.45 -36.54 1.18
C HIS A 58 -28.36 -37.52 0.43
N ASN A 59 -28.34 -37.48 -0.92
CA ASN A 59 -27.92 -38.61 -1.76
C ASN A 59 -27.85 -38.25 -3.26
N GLU A 60 -27.10 -39.09 -3.98
CA GLU A 60 -26.60 -39.02 -5.36
C GLU A 60 -27.64 -39.24 -6.49
N GLU A 61 -27.16 -39.00 -7.72
CA GLU A 61 -27.58 -39.49 -9.05
C GLU A 61 -28.37 -38.56 -10.03
N PHE A 62 -27.61 -38.13 -11.04
CA PHE A 62 -27.82 -38.18 -12.50
C PHE A 62 -28.99 -37.47 -13.25
N HIS A 63 -28.53 -36.77 -14.32
CA HIS A 63 -29.14 -36.43 -15.63
C HIS A 63 -29.90 -35.09 -15.88
N GLN A 64 -29.20 -34.27 -16.69
CA GLN A 64 -29.58 -33.62 -17.96
C GLN A 64 -30.53 -32.39 -18.04
N SER A 65 -29.95 -31.36 -18.70
CA SER A 65 -30.52 -30.30 -19.56
C SER A 65 -31.55 -29.32 -18.97
N SER A 66 -31.28 -28.01 -19.02
CA SER A 66 -31.42 -27.18 -20.22
C SER A 66 -31.15 -25.69 -19.91
N THR A 67 -30.25 -25.11 -20.71
CA THR A 67 -30.23 -23.73 -21.25
C THR A 67 -31.22 -22.69 -20.70
N LEU A 68 -30.68 -21.53 -20.31
CA LEU A 68 -31.22 -20.21 -20.65
C LEU A 68 -30.10 -19.15 -20.54
N GLU A 69 -29.48 -18.89 -21.69
CA GLU A 69 -28.63 -17.74 -21.96
C GLU A 69 -29.44 -16.45 -21.92
N LYS A 70 -28.84 -15.36 -21.42
CA LYS A 70 -29.16 -14.01 -21.89
C LYS A 70 -27.92 -13.12 -21.81
N ASP A 71 -27.46 -12.78 -23.01
CA ASP A 71 -26.39 -11.88 -23.36
C ASP A 71 -26.54 -10.48 -22.78
N LEU A 72 -25.42 -9.92 -22.31
CA LEU A 72 -25.14 -8.48 -22.39
C LEU A 72 -23.63 -8.28 -22.64
N SER A 73 -23.25 -8.39 -23.92
CA SER A 73 -22.04 -7.77 -24.47
C SER A 73 -22.26 -6.27 -24.63
N PHE A 74 -21.24 -5.43 -24.41
CA PHE A 74 -20.80 -4.31 -25.28
C PHE A 74 -19.63 -3.53 -24.63
N PRO A 75 -18.79 -2.84 -25.42
CA PRO A 75 -17.34 -2.93 -25.29
C PRO A 75 -16.66 -1.65 -24.78
N PHE A 76 -15.42 -1.84 -24.32
CA PHE A 76 -14.42 -0.81 -24.10
C PHE A 76 -13.92 -0.25 -25.45
N ASP A 77 -13.91 1.08 -25.60
CA ASP A 77 -12.76 1.83 -26.08
C ASP A 77 -13.02 3.33 -25.97
N HIS A 78 -12.03 4.13 -25.52
CA HIS A 78 -11.88 5.51 -25.98
C HIS A 78 -10.46 6.04 -25.72
N THR A 79 -9.71 6.00 -26.81
CA THR A 79 -8.48 6.76 -27.09
C THR A 79 -8.87 8.01 -27.88
N VAL A 80 -8.61 9.23 -27.39
CA VAL A 80 -8.65 10.50 -28.17
C VAL A 80 -7.76 11.51 -27.42
N VAL A 81 -6.49 11.78 -27.78
CA VAL A 81 -5.94 12.58 -28.89
C VAL A 81 -6.55 13.99 -29.02
N SER A 82 -5.71 14.97 -28.67
CA SER A 82 -5.85 16.42 -28.82
C SER A 82 -6.19 16.87 -30.24
N THR A 83 -7.03 17.91 -30.36
CA THR A 83 -6.79 19.04 -31.28
C THR A 83 -7.60 20.26 -30.83
N ALA A 84 -6.92 21.40 -30.77
CA ALA A 84 -7.49 22.74 -30.62
C ALA A 84 -8.16 23.21 -31.92
N ASN A 85 -9.15 24.09 -31.83
CA ASN A 85 -9.27 25.25 -32.71
C ASN A 85 -10.28 26.28 -32.16
N GLU A 86 -9.79 27.52 -32.10
CA GLU A 86 -10.52 28.76 -31.86
C GLU A 86 -11.42 29.10 -33.05
N VAL A 87 -12.64 29.61 -32.80
CA VAL A 87 -13.30 30.53 -33.74
C VAL A 87 -14.09 31.57 -32.94
N GLN A 88 -13.75 32.83 -33.21
CA GLN A 88 -14.38 34.04 -32.71
C GLN A 88 -15.10 34.72 -33.87
N CYS A 89 -16.33 35.20 -33.65
CA CYS A 89 -16.99 36.16 -34.55
C CYS A 89 -17.97 37.05 -33.76
N ASN A 90 -17.68 38.35 -33.75
CA ASN A 90 -18.60 39.46 -33.47
C ASN A 90 -19.21 39.94 -34.81
N ILE A 91 -20.41 40.53 -34.78
CA ILE A 91 -20.74 41.90 -35.24
C ILE A 91 -22.28 42.16 -35.13
N ASN A 92 -22.58 43.44 -34.88
CA ASN A 92 -23.79 44.14 -34.46
C ASN A 92 -24.92 44.32 -35.51
N ALA A 93 -26.15 44.66 -35.06
CA ALA A 93 -26.97 45.80 -35.53
C ALA A 93 -28.32 45.93 -34.77
N GLU A 94 -28.89 47.15 -34.81
CA GLU A 94 -29.80 47.83 -33.85
C GLU A 94 -31.32 47.70 -34.12
N GLY A 95 -32.17 48.10 -33.14
CA GLY A 95 -33.59 48.50 -33.38
C GLY A 95 -34.53 48.45 -32.15
N ASN A 96 -35.16 49.59 -31.81
CA ASN A 96 -35.93 49.93 -30.59
C ASN A 96 -37.34 49.32 -30.39
N GLY A 97 -37.81 49.24 -29.13
CA GLY A 97 -39.23 49.21 -28.72
C GLY A 97 -39.52 48.63 -27.31
N LEU A 98 -40.00 49.45 -26.37
CA LEU A 98 -40.38 49.14 -24.96
C LEU A 98 -41.84 48.59 -24.83
N PRO A 99 -42.40 48.32 -23.62
CA PRO A 99 -42.15 47.15 -22.76
C PRO A 99 -43.47 46.42 -22.36
N ASP A 100 -43.44 45.11 -22.06
CA ASP A 100 -44.34 44.55 -21.02
C ASP A 100 -43.92 43.17 -20.49
N ASP A 101 -44.48 42.88 -19.34
CA ASP A 101 -44.14 42.01 -18.23
C ASP A 101 -44.13 40.47 -18.47
N SER A 102 -43.51 39.79 -17.50
CA SER A 102 -43.70 38.40 -17.07
C SER A 102 -42.64 37.32 -17.40
N SER A 103 -41.86 37.01 -16.36
CA SER A 103 -41.35 35.67 -15.99
C SER A 103 -40.21 35.03 -16.79
N LYS A 104 -38.99 35.58 -16.67
CA LYS A 104 -37.75 34.87 -17.07
C LYS A 104 -37.34 33.82 -16.03
N ARG A 105 -37.57 32.55 -16.36
CA ARG A 105 -36.82 31.39 -15.86
C ARG A 105 -35.34 31.57 -16.23
N THR A 106 -34.53 32.11 -15.33
CA THR A 106 -33.08 32.20 -15.52
C THR A 106 -32.43 30.84 -15.26
N LYS A 107 -31.88 30.24 -16.34
CA LYS A 107 -30.89 29.16 -16.27
C LYS A 107 -29.79 29.58 -15.29
N ARG A 108 -29.63 28.84 -14.18
CA ARG A 108 -28.50 29.00 -13.26
C ARG A 108 -27.21 28.62 -13.99
N THR A 109 -26.52 29.64 -14.48
CA THR A 109 -25.12 29.60 -14.91
C THR A 109 -24.22 29.30 -13.70
N GLY A 110 -23.04 28.75 -13.99
CA GLY A 110 -22.13 28.06 -13.09
C GLY A 110 -22.01 28.65 -11.68
N ARG A 111 -22.27 27.81 -10.68
CA ARG A 111 -21.96 28.10 -9.29
C ARG A 111 -20.43 28.15 -9.16
N HIS A 112 -19.87 29.34 -9.02
CA HIS A 112 -18.49 29.55 -8.61
C HIS A 112 -18.18 28.63 -7.41
N VAL A 113 -17.08 27.88 -7.49
CA VAL A 113 -16.56 27.05 -6.39
C VAL A 113 -16.08 28.00 -5.29
N GLY A 114 -17.02 28.45 -4.44
CA GLY A 114 -16.70 29.28 -3.31
C GLY A 114 -15.84 28.49 -2.32
N ILE A 115 -14.68 29.05 -1.99
CA ILE A 115 -13.85 28.56 -0.88
C ILE A 115 -14.73 28.55 0.37
N LEU A 116 -14.92 27.38 0.98
CA LEU A 116 -15.60 27.25 2.26
C LEU A 116 -14.70 27.83 3.35
N SER A 117 -14.77 29.14 3.58
CA SER A 117 -13.97 29.86 4.58
C SER A 117 -14.58 29.83 5.99
N HIS A 118 -15.89 29.57 6.11
CA HIS A 118 -16.64 29.71 7.37
C HIS A 118 -17.35 28.41 7.78
N CYS A 119 -16.63 27.28 7.79
CA CYS A 119 -17.15 26.04 8.37
C CYS A 119 -16.23 25.52 9.48
N PRO A 120 -16.77 24.85 10.52
CA PRO A 120 -15.95 24.21 11.53
C PRO A 120 -14.97 23.24 10.87
N LYS A 121 -13.74 23.19 11.39
CA LYS A 121 -12.69 22.31 10.90
C LYS A 121 -12.01 21.62 12.07
N ARG A 122 -11.45 20.44 11.81
CA ARG A 122 -10.68 19.69 12.81
C ARG A 122 -9.49 19.02 12.15
N LEU A 123 -8.40 18.86 12.91
CA LEU A 123 -7.26 18.09 12.46
C LEU A 123 -7.59 16.59 12.57
N VAL A 124 -7.47 15.87 11.45
CA VAL A 124 -7.66 14.42 11.41
C VAL A 124 -6.44 13.74 10.84
N ALA A 125 -6.23 12.48 11.25
CA ALA A 125 -5.37 11.54 10.56
C ALA A 125 -6.22 10.58 9.72
N LEU A 126 -5.85 10.36 8.46
CA LEU A 126 -6.47 9.37 7.57
C LEU A 126 -5.49 8.22 7.34
N LYS A 127 -5.95 6.98 7.53
CA LYS A 127 -5.22 5.77 7.11
C LYS A 127 -5.62 5.44 5.68
N VAL A 128 -4.64 5.41 4.79
CA VAL A 128 -4.84 5.27 3.35
C VAL A 128 -4.12 4.02 2.83
N MET A 129 -4.83 3.29 1.98
CA MET A 129 -4.32 2.20 1.16
C MET A 129 -4.34 2.60 -0.31
N TYR A 130 -3.35 2.14 -1.07
CA TYR A 130 -3.33 2.28 -2.51
C TYR A 130 -2.48 1.21 -3.20
N PHE A 131 -2.87 0.86 -4.43
CA PHE A 131 -2.06 0.04 -5.34
C PHE A 131 -1.20 0.93 -6.22
N GLY A 132 0.12 0.88 -6.05
CA GLY A 132 1.03 1.89 -6.56
C GLY A 132 1.27 1.88 -8.06
N GLN A 133 0.91 0.79 -8.76
CA GLN A 133 1.40 0.47 -10.10
C GLN A 133 1.18 1.60 -11.13
N ARG A 134 0.03 2.27 -11.10
CA ARG A 134 -0.30 3.34 -12.06
C ARG A 134 0.15 4.74 -11.63
N PHE A 135 0.71 4.91 -10.44
CA PHE A 135 1.07 6.21 -9.89
C PHE A 135 2.57 6.49 -9.99
N TYR A 136 2.92 7.76 -10.22
CA TYR A 136 4.30 8.26 -10.16
C TYR A 136 4.83 8.46 -8.73
N GLY A 137 4.33 7.65 -7.79
CA GLY A 137 4.64 7.69 -6.38
C GLY A 137 3.55 8.41 -5.57
N PHE A 138 3.82 8.58 -4.28
CA PHE A 138 2.86 9.22 -3.39
C PHE A 138 2.78 10.73 -3.59
N SER A 139 3.92 11.41 -3.67
CA SER A 139 4.04 12.89 -3.59
C SER A 139 3.75 13.56 -4.94
N SER A 140 2.90 14.58 -4.95
CA SER A 140 2.70 15.48 -6.09
C SER A 140 3.85 16.49 -6.16
N GLU A 141 4.88 16.22 -6.94
CA GLU A 141 6.05 17.09 -7.13
C GLU A 141 6.23 17.44 -8.63
N GLY A 142 6.21 18.73 -8.95
CA GLY A 142 6.31 19.22 -10.33
C GLY A 142 5.11 18.76 -11.20
N ASN A 143 5.39 18.42 -12.46
CA ASN A 143 4.38 17.98 -13.44
C ASN A 143 4.24 16.44 -13.50
N THR A 144 4.45 15.75 -12.38
CA THR A 144 4.32 14.28 -12.33
C THR A 144 2.91 13.89 -11.88
N GLU A 145 2.10 13.41 -12.82
CA GLU A 145 0.71 12.99 -12.60
C GLU A 145 0.44 11.68 -13.39
N PRO A 146 -0.41 10.77 -12.88
CA PRO A 146 -1.14 10.86 -11.61
C PRO A 146 -0.26 10.45 -10.41
N THR A 147 -0.46 11.13 -9.26
CA THR A 147 0.12 10.74 -7.96
C THR A 147 -0.98 10.45 -6.95
N VAL A 148 -0.70 9.59 -5.96
CA VAL A 148 -1.69 9.24 -4.93
C VAL A 148 -2.18 10.50 -4.19
N GLU A 149 -1.26 11.39 -3.82
CA GLU A 149 -1.58 12.65 -3.16
C GLU A 149 -2.49 13.53 -4.01
N SER A 150 -2.22 13.67 -5.31
CA SER A 150 -3.07 14.48 -6.19
C SER A 150 -4.52 13.98 -6.24
N GLU A 151 -4.72 12.66 -6.30
CA GLU A 151 -6.05 12.04 -6.35
C GLU A 151 -6.79 12.19 -5.01
N ILE A 152 -6.07 12.12 -3.89
CA ILE A 152 -6.62 12.41 -2.57
C ILE A 152 -7.10 13.87 -2.49
N PHE A 153 -6.28 14.84 -2.92
CA PHE A 153 -6.67 16.25 -2.90
C PHE A 153 -7.86 16.54 -3.85
N LYS A 154 -7.87 15.97 -5.06
CA LYS A 154 -9.01 16.03 -5.98
C LYS A 154 -10.28 15.48 -5.32
N ALA A 155 -10.18 14.37 -4.58
CA ALA A 155 -11.32 13.79 -3.87
C ALA A 155 -11.80 14.65 -2.70
N LEU A 156 -10.89 15.22 -1.91
CA LEU A 156 -11.20 16.11 -0.80
C LEU A 156 -11.91 17.40 -1.26
N GLU A 157 -11.47 17.98 -2.36
CA GLU A 157 -12.09 19.16 -2.99
C GLU A 157 -13.50 18.83 -3.53
N ARG A 158 -13.64 17.73 -4.28
CA ARG A 158 -14.94 17.25 -4.80
C ARG A 158 -15.93 16.93 -3.68
N ALA A 159 -15.44 16.38 -2.56
CA ALA A 159 -16.22 16.09 -1.37
C ALA A 159 -16.60 17.35 -0.55
N LYS A 160 -16.02 18.52 -0.89
CA LYS A 160 -16.13 19.76 -0.12
C LYS A 160 -15.68 19.60 1.34
N LEU A 161 -14.62 18.83 1.56
CA LEU A 161 -14.01 18.61 2.87
C LEU A 161 -12.84 19.57 3.14
N MET A 162 -12.27 20.18 2.10
CA MET A 162 -11.23 21.19 2.25
C MET A 162 -11.81 22.51 2.81
N VAL A 163 -11.14 23.05 3.82
CA VAL A 163 -11.41 24.37 4.40
C VAL A 163 -10.21 25.25 4.09
N GLY A 164 -10.42 26.31 3.30
CA GLY A 164 -9.31 27.12 2.77
C GLY A 164 -8.50 26.41 1.68
N ASN A 165 -7.26 26.84 1.48
CA ASN A 165 -6.37 26.26 0.47
C ASN A 165 -5.50 25.12 1.04
N ARG A 166 -4.77 24.41 0.15
CA ARG A 166 -3.90 23.30 0.53
C ARG A 166 -2.83 23.69 1.57
N LYS A 167 -2.31 24.92 1.55
CA LYS A 167 -1.30 25.37 2.53
C LYS A 167 -1.89 25.56 3.91
N GLU A 168 -3.13 26.02 4.00
CA GLU A 168 -3.87 26.24 5.25
C GLU A 168 -4.39 24.94 5.90
N SER A 169 -4.31 23.82 5.19
CA SER A 169 -4.78 22.53 5.68
C SER A 169 -3.83 21.84 6.69
N CYS A 170 -2.66 22.42 6.98
CA CYS A 170 -1.61 21.79 7.80
C CYS A 170 -1.29 20.36 7.37
N TYR A 171 -1.32 20.11 6.06
CA TYR A 171 -1.17 18.78 5.52
C TYR A 171 0.22 18.19 5.80
N SER A 172 0.23 16.96 6.30
CA SER A 172 1.44 16.16 6.52
C SER A 172 1.23 14.70 6.11
N ARG A 173 2.33 14.00 5.83
CA ARG A 173 2.35 12.61 5.37
C ARG A 173 3.39 11.79 6.11
N CYS A 174 3.11 10.53 6.42
CA CYS A 174 3.99 9.68 7.20
C CYS A 174 5.29 9.31 6.46
N GLY A 175 5.17 9.01 5.17
CA GLY A 175 6.30 8.72 4.29
C GLY A 175 5.95 8.99 2.83
N ARG A 176 6.97 9.14 1.98
CA ARG A 176 6.80 9.11 0.52
C ARG A 176 7.09 7.69 0.05
N THR A 177 6.24 7.15 -0.82
CA THR A 177 6.54 5.91 -1.56
C THR A 177 6.96 6.27 -2.97
N ASP A 178 7.89 5.49 -3.52
CA ASP A 178 8.39 5.67 -4.88
C ASP A 178 7.31 5.29 -5.92
N LYS A 179 7.56 5.63 -7.19
CA LYS A 179 6.74 5.17 -8.32
C LYS A 179 6.53 3.66 -8.26
N GLY A 180 5.27 3.22 -8.45
CA GLY A 180 4.90 1.81 -8.48
C GLY A 180 4.76 1.12 -7.13
N VAL A 181 5.21 1.73 -6.02
CA VAL A 181 5.19 1.13 -4.68
C VAL A 181 3.79 1.24 -4.07
N SER A 182 3.27 0.14 -3.53
CA SER A 182 1.95 0.09 -2.90
C SER A 182 1.99 0.41 -1.40
N ALA A 183 0.85 0.72 -0.80
CA ALA A 183 0.73 0.85 0.66
C ALA A 183 -0.61 0.33 1.16
N THR A 184 -0.61 -0.31 2.33
CA THR A 184 -1.84 -0.72 3.05
C THR A 184 -2.04 0.06 4.35
N GLY A 185 -1.09 0.94 4.70
CA GLY A 185 -1.09 1.64 5.98
C GLY A 185 -0.38 2.97 5.91
N GLN A 186 -0.46 3.68 4.78
CA GLN A 186 0.00 5.07 4.70
C GLN A 186 -0.86 5.92 5.63
N VAL A 187 -0.27 6.95 6.24
CA VAL A 187 -1.03 7.89 7.07
C VAL A 187 -0.74 9.31 6.62
N ILE A 188 -1.79 10.10 6.47
CA ILE A 188 -1.73 11.56 6.28
C ILE A 188 -2.49 12.24 7.40
N SER A 189 -2.14 13.49 7.71
CA SER A 189 -2.95 14.35 8.57
C SER A 189 -3.19 15.71 7.92
N LEU A 190 -4.37 16.29 8.15
CA LEU A 190 -4.79 17.59 7.63
C LEU A 190 -6.07 18.06 8.30
N TYR A 191 -6.30 19.38 8.29
CA TYR A 191 -7.57 19.98 8.69
C TYR A 191 -8.63 19.70 7.64
N LEU A 192 -9.74 19.09 8.08
CA LEU A 192 -10.94 18.86 7.26
C LEU A 192 -12.15 19.53 7.89
N ARG A 193 -13.15 19.80 7.06
CA ARG A 193 -14.48 20.23 7.51
C ARG A 193 -15.01 19.23 8.54
N SER A 194 -15.61 19.75 9.60
CA SER A 194 -16.15 19.04 10.75
C SER A 194 -17.63 19.41 10.92
N ASN A 195 -18.46 18.46 11.35
CA ASN A 195 -19.80 18.78 11.86
C ASN A 195 -19.73 19.24 13.32
N ILE A 196 -18.67 18.89 14.05
CA ILE A 196 -18.46 19.27 15.44
C ILE A 196 -17.84 20.68 15.49
N LYS A 197 -18.44 21.58 16.26
CA LYS A 197 -17.90 22.91 16.59
C LYS A 197 -16.98 22.80 17.80
N ASP A 198 -15.88 23.55 17.82
CA ASP A 198 -15.00 23.61 18.99
C ASP A 198 -15.75 24.09 20.25
N VAL A 199 -15.31 23.59 21.41
CA VAL A 199 -15.95 23.72 22.72
C VAL A 199 -16.17 25.20 23.07
N GLY A 200 -17.42 25.64 23.10
CA GLY A 200 -17.81 27.01 23.48
C GLY A 200 -19.09 27.55 22.85
N GLY A 201 -19.68 26.87 21.86
CA GLY A 201 -21.01 27.20 21.32
C GLY A 201 -22.08 26.23 21.81
N ASP A 202 -23.25 26.74 22.17
CA ASP A 202 -24.39 25.99 22.70
C ASP A 202 -24.61 24.60 22.05
N MET A 203 -24.77 23.61 22.92
CA MET A 203 -25.01 22.19 22.65
C MET A 203 -26.37 21.94 21.98
N LEU A 204 -26.56 22.38 20.73
CA LEU A 204 -27.83 22.21 19.99
C LEU A 204 -27.70 21.48 18.65
N ASP A 205 -26.51 21.05 18.23
CA ASP A 205 -26.34 20.30 16.97
C ASP A 205 -25.92 18.85 17.27
N GLU A 206 -26.89 17.96 17.44
CA GLU A 206 -26.72 16.50 17.65
C GLU A 206 -26.21 15.76 16.41
N ARG A 207 -25.72 16.47 15.39
CA ARG A 207 -25.30 15.83 14.14
C ARG A 207 -24.06 14.99 14.37
N PRO A 208 -24.08 13.70 13.96
CA PRO A 208 -22.88 12.88 14.01
C PRO A 208 -21.79 13.49 13.13
N GLU A 209 -20.55 13.20 13.48
CA GLU A 209 -19.40 13.60 12.65
C GLU A 209 -19.49 13.02 11.24
N ILE A 210 -18.83 13.69 10.29
CA ILE A 210 -18.73 13.23 8.91
C ILE A 210 -18.03 11.86 8.86
N ASP A 211 -18.66 10.88 8.22
CA ASP A 211 -18.00 9.63 7.86
C ASP A 211 -17.03 9.85 6.69
N TYR A 212 -15.82 10.30 7.02
CA TYR A 212 -14.78 10.60 6.03
C TYR A 212 -14.44 9.39 5.17
N VAL A 213 -14.51 8.17 5.72
CA VAL A 213 -14.20 6.93 4.99
C VAL A 213 -15.24 6.72 3.89
N LYS A 214 -16.52 6.73 4.24
CA LYS A 214 -17.63 6.53 3.30
C LYS A 214 -17.68 7.63 2.25
N VAL A 215 -17.49 8.90 2.65
CA VAL A 215 -17.52 10.05 1.75
C VAL A 215 -16.36 10.01 0.75
N LEU A 216 -15.13 9.77 1.21
CA LEU A 216 -13.96 9.79 0.34
C LEU A 216 -13.92 8.59 -0.60
N ASN A 217 -14.23 7.37 -0.12
CA ASN A 217 -14.18 6.17 -0.94
C ASN A 217 -15.22 6.14 -2.07
N ARG A 218 -16.31 6.93 -1.98
CA ARG A 218 -17.27 7.12 -3.07
C ARG A 218 -16.69 7.93 -4.24
N ILE A 219 -15.67 8.75 -3.98
CA ILE A 219 -15.11 9.71 -4.95
C ILE A 219 -13.74 9.26 -5.43
N LEU A 220 -12.96 8.61 -4.56
CA LEU A 220 -11.62 8.13 -4.84
C LEU A 220 -11.62 7.06 -5.95
N PRO A 221 -10.59 7.06 -6.82
CA PRO A 221 -10.35 5.97 -7.76
C PRO A 221 -10.29 4.61 -7.05
N ARG A 222 -10.62 3.52 -7.77
CA ARG A 222 -10.76 2.17 -7.19
C ARG A 222 -9.53 1.69 -6.43
N ASP A 223 -8.35 2.09 -6.87
CA ASP A 223 -7.07 1.70 -6.31
C ASP A 223 -6.54 2.62 -5.19
N ILE A 224 -7.34 3.57 -4.70
CA ILE A 224 -7.07 4.34 -3.48
C ILE A 224 -8.26 4.22 -2.54
N ARG A 225 -8.00 3.82 -1.29
CA ARG A 225 -9.02 3.72 -0.25
C ARG A 225 -8.55 4.35 1.05
N VAL A 226 -9.43 5.12 1.68
CA VAL A 226 -9.32 5.44 3.10
C VAL A 226 -9.84 4.23 3.87
N LEU A 227 -9.03 3.71 4.80
CA LEU A 227 -9.36 2.54 5.62
C LEU A 227 -9.95 2.94 6.98
N GLY A 228 -9.67 4.16 7.42
CA GLY A 228 -10.10 4.68 8.70
C GLY A 228 -9.60 6.09 8.92
N TRP A 229 -10.14 6.74 9.94
CA TRP A 229 -9.76 8.10 10.32
C TRP A 229 -9.75 8.25 11.84
N CYS A 230 -9.02 9.24 12.34
CA CYS A 230 -8.94 9.54 13.77
C CYS A 230 -8.82 11.05 13.97
N PRO A 231 -9.55 11.67 14.91
CA PRO A 231 -9.22 13.02 15.32
C PRO A 231 -7.90 13.04 16.07
N VAL A 232 -7.05 14.03 15.80
CA VAL A 232 -5.72 14.12 16.41
C VAL A 232 -5.47 15.50 17.02
N PRO A 233 -4.61 15.58 18.05
CA PRO A 233 -4.22 16.87 18.64
C PRO A 233 -3.54 17.80 17.62
N GLU A 234 -3.59 19.11 17.86
CA GLU A 234 -3.07 20.12 16.93
C GLU A 234 -1.56 20.00 16.64
N ASP A 235 -0.79 19.40 17.56
CA ASP A 235 0.65 19.15 17.41
C ASP A 235 0.96 17.83 16.67
N PHE A 236 -0.05 17.07 16.25
CA PHE A 236 0.15 15.83 15.53
C PHE A 236 0.71 16.06 14.12
N HIS A 237 1.80 15.36 13.81
CA HIS A 237 2.40 15.37 12.47
C HIS A 237 2.64 13.93 12.00
N ALA A 238 1.96 13.51 10.92
CA ALA A 238 1.99 12.13 10.43
C ALA A 238 3.42 11.59 10.23
N ARG A 239 4.38 12.45 9.84
CA ARG A 239 5.81 12.10 9.77
C ARG A 239 6.50 12.00 11.12
N PHE A 240 6.46 13.05 11.93
CA PHE A 240 7.34 13.18 13.10
C PHE A 240 6.77 12.50 14.34
N THR A 241 5.45 12.33 14.43
CA THR A 241 4.78 11.56 15.48
C THR A 241 4.82 10.05 15.24
N CYS A 242 5.11 9.60 14.01
CA CYS A 242 5.18 8.18 13.69
C CYS A 242 6.44 7.54 14.29
N LEU A 243 6.23 6.47 15.06
CA LEU A 243 7.25 5.76 15.83
C LEU A 243 8.01 4.74 15.00
N SER A 244 7.31 4.06 14.09
CA SER A 244 7.86 2.99 13.27
C SER A 244 7.08 2.81 11.98
N ARG A 245 7.78 2.42 10.92
CA ARG A 245 7.19 2.01 9.64
C ARG A 245 7.57 0.57 9.36
N GLU A 246 6.59 -0.21 8.91
CA GLU A 246 6.79 -1.58 8.46
C GLU A 246 6.63 -1.64 6.95
N TYR A 247 7.63 -2.21 6.29
CA TYR A 247 7.57 -2.57 4.89
C TYR A 247 7.52 -4.09 4.74
N LYS A 248 6.77 -4.54 3.73
CA LYS A 248 6.86 -5.90 3.21
C LYS A 248 7.40 -5.88 1.79
N TYR A 249 8.32 -6.78 1.48
CA TYR A 249 8.82 -7.00 0.13
C TYR A 249 8.53 -8.45 -0.28
N LEU A 250 7.71 -8.65 -1.32
CA LEU A 250 7.39 -9.98 -1.83
C LEU A 250 8.39 -10.42 -2.90
N PHE A 251 8.71 -11.71 -2.95
CA PHE A 251 9.58 -12.26 -3.98
C PHE A 251 9.38 -13.76 -4.13
N TRP A 252 9.58 -14.28 -5.33
CA TRP A 252 9.64 -15.72 -5.58
C TRP A 252 11.02 -16.23 -5.18
N LYS A 253 11.05 -17.35 -4.46
CA LYS A 253 12.28 -17.89 -3.85
C LYS A 253 13.28 -18.34 -4.91
N GLY A 254 12.86 -19.10 -5.91
CA GLY A 254 13.74 -19.76 -6.88
C GLY A 254 14.89 -20.50 -6.17
N ASP A 255 16.11 -20.26 -6.67
CA ASP A 255 17.34 -20.84 -6.12
C ASP A 255 18.00 -19.99 -5.02
N LEU A 256 17.29 -19.00 -4.46
CA LEU A 256 17.88 -18.12 -3.45
C LEU A 256 18.12 -18.85 -2.13
N ASP A 257 19.35 -18.70 -1.59
CA ASP A 257 19.70 -19.15 -0.25
C ASP A 257 19.10 -18.22 0.81
N ILE A 258 17.90 -18.58 1.29
CA ILE A 258 17.16 -17.84 2.31
C ILE A 258 17.93 -17.77 3.65
N LEU A 259 18.72 -18.79 3.98
CA LEU A 259 19.44 -18.83 5.24
C LEU A 259 20.58 -17.81 5.24
N GLU A 260 21.37 -17.75 4.16
CA GLU A 260 22.41 -16.74 4.00
C GLU A 260 21.83 -15.32 3.91
N MET A 261 20.69 -15.15 3.22
CA MET A 261 19.97 -13.88 3.21
C MET A 261 19.50 -13.47 4.61
N GLN A 262 18.99 -14.39 5.43
CA GLN A 262 18.54 -14.10 6.78
C GLN A 262 19.71 -13.73 7.72
N LYS A 263 20.87 -14.39 7.58
CA LYS A 263 22.11 -14.03 8.29
C LYS A 263 22.58 -12.62 7.90
N ALA A 264 22.56 -12.30 6.61
CA ALA A 264 22.91 -10.95 6.16
C ALA A 264 21.89 -9.90 6.62
N ALA A 265 20.60 -10.25 6.66
CA ALA A 265 19.52 -9.36 7.09
C ALA A 265 19.67 -8.94 8.56
N SER A 266 20.13 -9.83 9.44
CA SER A 266 20.35 -9.49 10.86
C SER A 266 21.41 -8.40 11.06
N ASN A 267 22.38 -8.27 10.14
CA ASN A 267 23.42 -7.25 10.24
C ASN A 267 22.87 -5.82 10.00
N PHE A 268 21.69 -5.69 9.38
CA PHE A 268 21.03 -4.40 9.25
C PHE A 268 20.34 -3.94 10.54
N ILE A 269 20.06 -4.84 11.49
CA ILE A 269 19.35 -4.51 12.74
C ILE A 269 20.25 -3.62 13.61
N GLY A 270 19.65 -2.62 14.24
CA GLY A 270 20.37 -1.60 15.01
C GLY A 270 20.45 -0.27 14.27
N GLU A 271 21.39 0.57 14.67
CA GLU A 271 21.55 1.92 14.15
C GLU A 271 22.84 2.08 13.35
N HIS A 272 22.67 2.29 12.04
CA HIS A 272 23.78 2.31 11.08
C HIS A 272 23.67 3.49 10.13
N ASP A 273 24.76 3.85 9.47
CA ASP A 273 24.75 4.78 8.34
C ASP A 273 24.41 4.02 7.04
N PHE A 274 23.23 4.31 6.47
CA PHE A 274 22.71 3.60 5.31
C PHE A 274 23.01 4.31 3.98
N ARG A 275 24.00 5.21 3.91
CA ARG A 275 24.31 5.96 2.67
C ARG A 275 24.70 5.05 1.49
N ASN A 276 25.30 3.90 1.77
CA ASN A 276 25.61 2.89 0.76
C ASN A 276 24.42 2.00 0.39
N PHE A 277 23.29 2.15 1.08
CA PHE A 277 22.05 1.42 0.88
C PHE A 277 20.90 2.36 0.51
N CYS A 278 21.16 3.54 -0.05
CA CYS A 278 20.10 4.46 -0.45
C CYS A 278 20.46 5.19 -1.74
N LYS A 279 19.51 5.97 -2.27
CA LYS A 279 19.84 7.01 -3.25
C LYS A 279 20.25 8.26 -2.47
N MET A 280 21.51 8.66 -2.63
CA MET A 280 22.07 9.76 -1.84
C MET A 280 21.56 11.12 -2.35
N ASP A 281 20.83 11.82 -1.49
CA ASP A 281 20.31 13.16 -1.73
C ASP A 281 20.96 14.16 -0.76
N ALA A 282 22.22 14.48 -1.04
CA ALA A 282 23.02 15.36 -0.20
C ALA A 282 22.49 16.80 -0.15
N ALA A 283 21.56 17.19 -1.02
CA ALA A 283 20.94 18.52 -0.98
C ALA A 283 19.90 18.62 0.15
N ASN A 284 19.16 17.54 0.41
CA ASN A 284 18.06 17.55 1.37
C ASN A 284 18.32 16.69 2.62
N VAL A 285 19.35 15.84 2.61
CA VAL A 285 19.66 14.90 3.69
C VAL A 285 21.11 15.04 4.15
N SER A 286 21.27 15.45 5.41
CA SER A 286 22.57 15.53 6.09
C SER A 286 22.85 14.34 7.01
N ASN A 287 21.80 13.65 7.48
CA ASN A 287 21.91 12.51 8.38
C ASN A 287 21.40 11.22 7.70
N TYR A 288 22.32 10.28 7.47
CA TYR A 288 22.08 8.98 6.85
C TYR A 288 21.96 7.84 7.87
N ARG A 289 22.02 8.15 9.18
CA ARG A 289 21.82 7.16 10.23
C ARG A 289 20.34 6.81 10.37
N ARG A 290 20.01 5.53 10.34
CA ARG A 290 18.65 5.02 10.56
C ARG A 290 18.69 3.83 11.50
N ARG A 291 17.58 3.57 12.18
CA ARG A 291 17.43 2.42 13.08
C ARG A 291 16.45 1.42 12.50
N ILE A 292 16.95 0.22 12.20
CA ILE A 292 16.13 -0.93 11.84
C ILE A 292 15.90 -1.75 13.11
N THR A 293 14.65 -2.04 13.41
CA THR A 293 14.25 -2.77 14.62
C THR A 293 13.94 -4.24 14.32
N GLU A 294 13.57 -4.55 13.08
CA GLU A 294 13.26 -5.92 12.65
C GLU A 294 13.61 -6.10 11.17
N PHE A 295 14.23 -7.22 10.82
CA PHE A 295 14.38 -7.67 9.45
C PHE A 295 14.28 -9.20 9.39
N THR A 296 13.12 -9.70 8.97
CA THR A 296 12.83 -11.14 8.89
C THR A 296 12.45 -11.55 7.48
N ILE A 297 12.78 -12.80 7.12
CA ILE A 297 12.43 -13.42 5.84
C ILE A 297 11.60 -14.66 6.17
N SER A 298 10.42 -14.77 5.55
CA SER A 298 9.52 -15.90 5.77
C SER A 298 8.85 -16.35 4.48
N ALA A 299 8.59 -17.65 4.39
CA ALA A 299 7.73 -18.21 3.36
C ALA A 299 6.28 -17.70 3.55
N CYS A 300 5.58 -17.53 2.45
CA CYS A 300 4.14 -17.29 2.40
C CYS A 300 3.41 -18.58 2.03
N ASP A 301 2.14 -18.70 2.40
CA ASP A 301 1.28 -19.84 2.06
C ASP A 301 0.81 -19.79 0.59
N ARG A 302 1.73 -19.52 -0.34
CA ARG A 302 1.47 -19.50 -1.80
C ARG A 302 2.64 -20.09 -2.56
N ARG A 303 2.31 -21.01 -3.46
CA ARG A 303 3.25 -21.69 -4.36
C ARG A 303 2.77 -21.58 -5.80
N SER A 304 3.70 -21.52 -6.74
CA SER A 304 3.41 -21.52 -8.17
C SER A 304 4.61 -22.08 -8.94
N ASN A 305 4.39 -22.93 -9.95
CA ASN A 305 5.44 -23.50 -10.78
C ASN A 305 6.62 -24.13 -9.99
N ASN A 306 6.32 -24.88 -8.91
CA ASN A 306 7.30 -25.44 -7.96
C ASN A 306 8.14 -24.41 -7.19
N ASP A 307 7.80 -23.13 -7.28
CA ASP A 307 8.40 -22.05 -6.53
C ASP A 307 7.51 -21.62 -5.36
N GLU A 308 8.13 -21.05 -4.33
CA GLU A 308 7.51 -20.57 -3.11
C GLU A 308 7.56 -19.05 -3.07
N LEU A 309 6.42 -18.43 -2.77
CA LEU A 309 6.38 -17.00 -2.51
C LEU A 309 6.95 -16.74 -1.12
N CYS A 310 7.93 -15.84 -1.02
CA CYS A 310 8.52 -15.39 0.22
C CYS A 310 8.23 -13.91 0.45
N SER A 311 8.38 -13.48 1.70
CA SER A 311 8.30 -12.08 2.08
C SER A 311 9.44 -11.69 3.01
N MET A 312 9.96 -10.49 2.80
CA MET A 312 10.82 -9.80 3.76
C MET A 312 9.97 -8.80 4.54
N THR A 313 10.03 -8.84 5.87
CA THR A 313 9.42 -7.85 6.75
C THR A 313 10.52 -6.98 7.34
N ILE A 314 10.43 -5.67 7.09
CA ILE A 314 11.42 -4.70 7.54
C ILE A 314 10.72 -3.63 8.38
N LYS A 315 11.10 -3.50 9.65
CA LYS A 315 10.61 -2.43 10.54
C LYS A 315 11.74 -1.51 10.94
N GLY A 316 11.46 -0.22 10.98
CA GLY A 316 12.43 0.78 11.40
C GLY A 316 11.76 2.11 11.73
N THR A 317 12.50 2.97 12.43
CA THR A 317 11.98 4.26 12.88
C THR A 317 11.73 5.21 11.70
N ALA A 318 12.64 5.20 10.72
CA ALA A 318 12.53 5.94 9.47
C ALA A 318 13.41 5.28 8.38
N PHE A 319 13.15 5.62 7.12
CA PHE A 319 13.88 5.11 5.97
C PHE A 319 14.35 6.26 5.07
N LEU A 320 15.52 6.09 4.46
CA LEU A 320 16.09 6.96 3.44
C LEU A 320 15.46 6.67 2.07
N TRP A 321 15.70 7.57 1.12
CA TRP A 321 15.21 7.41 -0.25
C TRP A 321 15.77 6.11 -0.86
N HIS A 322 14.88 5.25 -1.37
CA HIS A 322 15.18 3.92 -1.93
C HIS A 322 15.76 2.90 -0.94
N GLN A 323 15.81 3.18 0.36
CA GLN A 323 16.59 2.37 1.30
C GLN A 323 16.25 0.89 1.29
N VAL A 324 14.96 0.57 1.46
CA VAL A 324 14.49 -0.82 1.53
C VAL A 324 14.85 -1.59 0.26
N ARG A 325 14.60 -1.01 -0.92
CA ARG A 325 14.89 -1.67 -2.21
C ARG A 325 16.38 -1.88 -2.45
N CYS A 326 17.21 -0.97 -1.93
CA CYS A 326 18.67 -1.12 -1.97
C CYS A 326 19.17 -2.22 -1.02
N MET A 327 18.61 -2.33 0.18
CA MET A 327 18.90 -3.43 1.11
C MET A 327 18.51 -4.78 0.49
N VAL A 328 17.28 -4.87 -0.04
CA VAL A 328 16.77 -6.07 -0.73
C VAL A 328 17.65 -6.46 -1.92
N ALA A 329 18.12 -5.50 -2.72
CA ALA A 329 19.00 -5.78 -3.86
C ALA A 329 20.30 -6.47 -3.46
N VAL A 330 20.92 -6.04 -2.35
CA VAL A 330 22.14 -6.66 -1.83
C VAL A 330 21.84 -8.05 -1.28
N LEU A 331 20.72 -8.23 -0.58
CA LEU A 331 20.28 -9.56 -0.13
C LEU A 331 20.05 -10.52 -1.29
N PHE A 332 19.51 -10.07 -2.43
CA PHE A 332 19.38 -10.94 -3.61
C PHE A 332 20.73 -11.37 -4.18
N LEU A 333 21.76 -10.52 -4.17
CA LEU A 333 23.10 -10.93 -4.59
C LEU A 333 23.68 -12.00 -3.63
N ILE A 334 23.41 -11.87 -2.33
CA ILE A 334 23.83 -12.85 -1.32
C ILE A 334 23.08 -14.17 -1.49
N GLY A 335 21.75 -14.12 -1.67
CA GLY A 335 20.93 -15.30 -1.91
C GLY A 335 21.29 -16.04 -3.20
N GLN A 336 21.82 -15.33 -4.20
CA GLN A 336 22.35 -15.94 -5.43
C GLN A 336 23.77 -16.53 -5.26
N GLY A 337 24.38 -16.42 -4.06
CA GLY A 337 25.75 -16.83 -3.79
C GLY A 337 26.81 -15.95 -4.47
N LEU A 338 26.42 -14.77 -4.96
CA LEU A 338 27.32 -13.84 -5.65
C LEU A 338 28.08 -12.94 -4.67
N GLU A 339 27.54 -12.73 -3.48
CA GLU A 339 28.17 -11.97 -2.40
C GLU A 339 28.13 -12.74 -1.09
N SER A 340 29.14 -12.52 -0.25
CA SER A 340 29.15 -13.02 1.13
C SER A 340 28.27 -12.14 2.03
N PRO A 341 27.59 -12.68 3.06
CA PRO A 341 26.88 -11.89 4.07
C PRO A 341 27.70 -10.73 4.68
N SER A 342 29.01 -10.92 4.83
CA SER A 342 29.94 -9.91 5.37
C SER A 342 30.07 -8.64 4.51
N VAL A 343 29.55 -8.66 3.28
CA VAL A 343 29.46 -7.46 2.44
C VAL A 343 28.56 -6.41 3.09
N VAL A 344 27.53 -6.82 3.84
CA VAL A 344 26.62 -5.90 4.52
C VAL A 344 27.39 -5.03 5.52
N ASP A 345 28.19 -5.65 6.39
CA ASP A 345 29.00 -4.94 7.39
C ASP A 345 30.00 -3.99 6.71
N SER A 346 30.63 -4.46 5.62
CA SER A 346 31.59 -3.65 4.87
C SER A 346 30.95 -2.41 4.25
N LEU A 347 29.69 -2.51 3.81
CA LEU A 347 28.93 -1.40 3.23
C LEU A 347 28.32 -0.48 4.30
N LEU A 348 28.02 -0.97 5.51
CA LEU A 348 27.57 -0.15 6.63
C LEU A 348 28.73 0.62 7.28
N ASP A 349 29.96 0.11 7.18
CA ASP A 349 31.18 0.80 7.61
C ASP A 349 31.64 1.83 6.56
N ILE A 350 31.38 3.10 6.87
CA ILE A 350 31.72 4.23 5.99
C ILE A 350 33.23 4.51 5.97
N MET A 351 33.98 4.13 7.01
CA MET A 351 35.44 4.27 7.02
C MET A 351 36.07 3.28 6.04
N LYS A 352 35.53 2.06 5.98
CA LYS A 352 35.97 1.04 5.04
C LYS A 352 35.45 1.27 3.63
N THR A 353 34.18 1.67 3.51
CA THR A 353 33.50 1.90 2.22
C THR A 353 32.90 3.31 2.18
N PRO A 354 33.70 4.36 1.94
CA PRO A 354 33.22 5.74 1.92
C PRO A 354 32.35 6.07 0.69
N ARG A 355 32.41 5.22 -0.35
CA ARG A 355 31.72 5.43 -1.62
C ARG A 355 30.84 4.22 -1.94
N LYS A 356 29.58 4.51 -2.26
CA LYS A 356 28.59 3.49 -2.60
C LYS A 356 28.97 2.77 -3.90
N PRO A 357 29.11 1.44 -3.92
CA PRO A 357 29.33 0.71 -5.17
C PRO A 357 28.07 0.68 -6.04
N GLN A 358 28.25 0.54 -7.35
CA GLN A 358 27.14 0.43 -8.29
C GLN A 358 26.43 -0.92 -8.18
N TYR A 359 25.12 -0.90 -7.95
CA TYR A 359 24.27 -2.08 -8.04
C TYR A 359 22.85 -1.70 -8.45
N LYS A 360 22.17 -2.62 -9.15
CA LYS A 360 20.79 -2.43 -9.59
C LYS A 360 19.86 -2.59 -8.39
N MET A 361 19.08 -1.55 -8.10
CA MET A 361 18.06 -1.56 -7.06
C MET A 361 16.96 -2.59 -7.38
N ALA A 362 16.38 -3.20 -6.34
CA ALA A 362 15.30 -4.17 -6.48
C ALA A 362 14.04 -3.52 -7.10
N PRO A 363 13.20 -4.26 -7.85
CA PRO A 363 11.95 -3.74 -8.42
C PRO A 363 11.01 -3.11 -7.39
N GLU A 364 10.22 -2.13 -7.82
CA GLU A 364 9.26 -1.38 -6.99
C GLU A 364 7.98 -2.15 -6.67
N LEU A 365 7.45 -2.90 -7.64
CA LEU A 365 6.13 -3.53 -7.57
C LEU A 365 5.91 -4.39 -6.31
N PRO A 366 6.89 -5.20 -5.86
CA PRO A 366 6.68 -6.07 -4.70
C PRO A 366 6.82 -5.38 -3.35
N LEU A 367 7.19 -4.10 -3.32
CA LEU A 367 7.34 -3.33 -2.09
C LEU A 367 6.00 -2.74 -1.65
N ILE A 368 5.67 -2.95 -0.38
CA ILE A 368 4.44 -2.49 0.25
C ILE A 368 4.78 -1.76 1.55
N LEU A 369 4.38 -0.51 1.70
CA LEU A 369 4.31 0.13 3.02
C LEU A 369 3.12 -0.48 3.78
N ARG A 370 3.42 -1.41 4.69
CA ARG A 370 2.41 -2.23 5.37
C ARG A 370 1.69 -1.46 6.46
N SER A 371 2.43 -0.82 7.36
CA SER A 371 1.88 -0.12 8.53
C SER A 371 2.76 1.04 9.00
N CYS A 372 2.13 1.98 9.70
CA CYS A 372 2.77 3.09 10.41
C CYS A 372 2.27 3.07 11.86
N LEU A 373 3.18 3.07 12.83
CA LEU A 373 2.86 2.97 14.25
C LEU A 373 2.80 4.35 14.92
N PHE A 374 1.78 4.57 15.74
CA PHE A 374 1.54 5.79 16.51
C PHE A 374 0.96 5.43 17.88
N ASP A 375 1.36 6.11 18.95
CA ASP A 375 0.82 5.84 20.31
C ASP A 375 -0.61 6.35 20.51
N LYS A 376 -0.96 7.48 19.86
CA LYS A 376 -2.20 8.23 20.12
C LYS A 376 -3.14 8.31 18.91
N ALA A 377 -3.06 7.36 17.98
CA ALA A 377 -3.92 7.34 16.79
C ALA A 377 -4.75 6.06 16.72
N ASN A 378 -5.99 6.15 17.19
CA ASN A 378 -6.96 5.07 17.12
C ASN A 378 -7.87 5.27 15.90
N PHE A 379 -7.53 4.63 14.79
CA PHE A 379 -8.30 4.76 13.55
C PHE A 379 -9.66 4.08 13.66
N MET A 380 -10.71 4.86 13.40
CA MET A 380 -12.10 4.47 13.41
C MET A 380 -12.61 4.28 11.97
N CYS A 381 -13.51 3.33 11.79
CA CYS A 381 -14.23 3.06 10.56
C CYS A 381 -15.65 2.62 10.93
N SER A 382 -16.67 3.15 10.26
CA SER A 382 -18.05 2.71 10.50
C SER A 382 -18.26 1.28 9.98
N SER A 383 -19.24 0.56 10.54
CA SER A 383 -19.55 -0.81 10.11
C SER A 383 -19.86 -0.89 8.61
N ASP A 384 -20.71 0.01 8.12
CA ASP A 384 -21.05 0.14 6.69
C ASP A 384 -19.81 0.35 5.82
N ALA A 385 -18.91 1.26 6.23
CA ALA A 385 -17.72 1.58 5.47
C ALA A 385 -16.72 0.41 5.48
N SER A 386 -16.59 -0.27 6.61
CA SER A 386 -15.77 -1.47 6.75
C SER A 386 -16.30 -2.59 5.84
N GLN A 387 -17.61 -2.84 5.83
CA GLN A 387 -18.22 -3.83 4.95
C GLN A 387 -17.98 -3.49 3.48
N SER A 388 -18.23 -2.24 3.08
CA SER A 388 -18.01 -1.78 1.70
C SER A 388 -16.54 -1.92 1.26
N LEU A 389 -15.59 -1.70 2.18
CA LEU A 389 -14.16 -1.89 1.93
C LEU A 389 -13.81 -3.37 1.75
N THR A 390 -14.38 -4.26 2.56
CA THR A 390 -14.20 -5.70 2.45
C THR A 390 -14.73 -6.22 1.12
N GLU A 391 -15.95 -5.85 0.74
CA GLU A 391 -16.54 -6.22 -0.55
C GLU A 391 -15.67 -5.72 -1.70
N HIS A 392 -15.28 -4.45 -1.68
CA HIS A 392 -14.40 -3.88 -2.69
C HIS A 392 -13.06 -4.63 -2.82
N LEU A 393 -12.41 -4.96 -1.70
CA LEU A 393 -11.14 -5.69 -1.73
C LEU A 393 -11.29 -7.11 -2.26
N ASN A 394 -12.39 -7.80 -1.91
CA ASN A 394 -12.70 -9.12 -2.44
C ASN A 394 -12.94 -9.06 -3.96
N ASP A 395 -13.65 -8.03 -4.43
CA ASP A 395 -13.88 -7.82 -5.86
C ASP A 395 -12.59 -7.57 -6.64
N GLU A 396 -11.70 -6.69 -6.14
CA GLU A 396 -10.40 -6.44 -6.77
C GLU A 396 -9.53 -7.71 -6.76
N TYR A 397 -9.54 -8.46 -5.65
CA TYR A 397 -8.81 -9.71 -5.54
C TYR A 397 -9.30 -10.76 -6.54
N HIS A 398 -10.62 -10.97 -6.62
CA HIS A 398 -11.22 -11.87 -7.61
C HIS A 398 -10.92 -11.43 -9.04
N HIS A 399 -10.97 -10.13 -9.34
CA HIS A 399 -10.60 -9.61 -10.65
C HIS A 399 -9.15 -9.96 -11.02
N HIS A 400 -8.21 -9.77 -10.09
CA HIS A 400 -6.81 -10.15 -10.32
C HIS A 400 -6.59 -11.66 -10.40
N MET A 401 -7.39 -12.47 -9.71
CA MET A 401 -7.37 -13.93 -9.89
C MET A 401 -7.81 -14.32 -11.31
N LEU A 402 -8.87 -13.70 -11.85
CA LEU A 402 -9.29 -13.93 -13.24
C LEU A 402 -8.20 -13.53 -14.23
N GLN A 403 -7.53 -12.40 -14.02
CA GLN A 403 -6.39 -11.99 -14.85
C GLN A 403 -5.24 -13.01 -14.77
N ALA A 404 -4.92 -13.50 -13.58
CA ALA A 404 -3.90 -14.54 -13.41
C ALA A 404 -4.27 -15.83 -14.17
N GLU A 405 -5.54 -16.23 -14.15
CA GLU A 405 -6.03 -17.39 -14.87
C GLU A 405 -5.96 -17.21 -16.40
N ILE A 406 -6.26 -16.02 -16.91
CA ILE A 406 -6.09 -15.70 -18.33
C ILE A 406 -4.63 -15.89 -18.75
N PHE A 407 -3.67 -15.46 -17.93
CA PHE A 407 -2.24 -15.71 -18.19
C PHE A 407 -1.87 -17.19 -18.11
N HIS A 408 -2.50 -17.95 -17.21
CA HIS A 408 -2.30 -19.39 -17.11
C HIS A 408 -2.77 -20.10 -18.39
N ILE A 409 -3.97 -19.80 -18.86
CA ILE A 409 -4.51 -20.32 -20.13
C ILE A 409 -3.61 -19.92 -21.30
N ALA A 410 -3.23 -18.65 -21.39
CA ALA A 410 -2.35 -18.17 -22.46
C ALA A 410 -1.00 -18.92 -22.46
N SER A 411 -0.46 -19.25 -21.29
CA SER A 411 0.76 -20.04 -21.16
C SER A 411 0.56 -21.49 -21.64
N SER A 412 -0.61 -22.08 -21.45
CA SER A 412 -0.92 -23.45 -21.91
C SER A 412 -1.03 -23.57 -23.44
N CYS A 413 -1.32 -22.45 -24.12
CA CYS A 413 -1.40 -22.39 -25.59
C CYS A 413 -0.02 -22.27 -26.26
N LEU A 414 1.05 -22.07 -25.49
CA LEU A 414 2.39 -21.98 -26.05
C LEU A 414 2.86 -23.40 -26.46
N PRO A 415 3.51 -23.55 -27.62
CA PRO A 415 4.05 -24.84 -28.03
C PRO A 415 5.03 -25.32 -26.96
N PHE A 416 5.00 -26.62 -26.64
CA PHE A 416 6.05 -27.22 -25.82
C PHE A 416 7.39 -26.91 -26.48
N PRO A 417 8.37 -26.35 -25.75
CA PRO A 417 9.70 -26.24 -26.30
C PRO A 417 10.15 -27.66 -26.66
N GLU A 418 10.42 -27.91 -27.95
CA GLU A 418 11.18 -29.08 -28.38
C GLU A 418 12.38 -29.22 -27.44
N PRO A 419 12.69 -30.42 -26.94
CA PRO A 419 13.82 -30.64 -26.05
C PRO A 419 15.11 -30.42 -26.85
N ASN A 420 15.47 -29.15 -27.05
CA ASN A 420 16.80 -28.80 -27.50
C ASN A 420 17.75 -29.24 -26.40
N SER A 421 18.55 -30.26 -26.72
CA SER A 421 19.65 -30.83 -25.95
C SER A 421 20.82 -29.85 -25.74
N SER A 422 20.52 -28.55 -25.68
CA SER A 422 21.43 -27.57 -25.16
C SER A 422 20.74 -27.01 -23.94
N GLU A 423 21.04 -27.59 -22.78
CA GLU A 423 21.14 -26.79 -21.57
C GLU A 423 21.93 -25.55 -21.97
N THR A 424 21.24 -24.44 -22.22
CA THR A 424 21.89 -23.15 -22.14
C THR A 424 22.27 -23.05 -20.69
N LEU A 425 23.47 -23.53 -20.36
CA LEU A 425 24.29 -22.99 -19.28
C LEU A 425 24.02 -21.51 -19.35
N GLN A 426 23.18 -21.00 -18.44
CA GLN A 426 22.99 -19.56 -18.31
C GLN A 426 24.41 -19.05 -18.19
N LYS A 427 24.91 -18.38 -19.24
CA LYS A 427 26.27 -17.84 -19.26
C LYS A 427 26.39 -17.15 -17.92
N LYS A 428 27.22 -17.70 -17.00
CA LYS A 428 27.51 -17.07 -15.72
C LYS A 428 27.90 -15.65 -16.10
N ARG A 429 26.99 -14.70 -15.91
CA ARG A 429 27.32 -13.30 -16.12
C ARG A 429 28.51 -13.10 -15.20
N ASN A 430 29.61 -12.59 -15.74
CA ASN A 430 30.82 -12.33 -14.96
C ASN A 430 30.42 -11.38 -13.82
N HIS A 431 30.10 -11.96 -12.65
CA HIS A 431 29.71 -11.20 -11.49
C HIS A 431 30.97 -10.57 -10.95
N MET A 432 30.97 -9.24 -10.91
CA MET A 432 32.02 -8.48 -10.28
C MET A 432 31.57 -8.19 -8.84
N PRO A 433 32.33 -8.60 -7.81
CA PRO A 433 32.00 -8.34 -6.41
C PRO A 433 31.70 -6.87 -6.14
N LEU A 434 30.75 -6.56 -5.26
CA LEU A 434 30.30 -5.18 -5.00
C LEU A 434 31.47 -4.25 -4.66
N LEU A 435 32.40 -4.71 -3.82
CA LEU A 435 33.56 -3.93 -3.37
C LEU A 435 34.61 -3.68 -4.47
N SER A 436 34.53 -4.34 -5.63
CA SER A 436 35.40 -4.10 -6.77
C SER A 436 34.74 -3.30 -7.90
N ARG A 437 33.49 -2.86 -7.71
CA ARG A 437 32.76 -2.07 -8.72
C ARG A 437 33.15 -0.59 -8.71
N GLN A 438 32.87 0.06 -9.84
CA GLN A 438 32.84 1.52 -9.88
C GLN A 438 31.90 2.04 -8.78
N THR A 439 32.29 3.13 -8.15
CA THR A 439 31.57 3.74 -7.04
C THR A 439 30.93 5.07 -7.45
N GLU A 440 29.84 5.39 -6.79
CA GLU A 440 29.24 6.72 -6.83
C GLU A 440 30.09 7.74 -6.05
N PRO A 441 29.96 9.05 -6.32
CA PRO A 441 30.60 10.06 -5.48
C PRO A 441 30.16 9.96 -4.01
N SER A 442 31.11 10.17 -3.10
CA SER A 442 30.87 10.15 -1.65
C SER A 442 29.92 11.28 -1.22
N TYR A 443 29.44 11.21 0.02
CA TYR A 443 28.63 12.29 0.57
C TYR A 443 29.40 13.61 0.62
N GLU A 444 30.67 13.56 1.05
CA GLU A 444 31.57 14.70 1.19
C GLU A 444 31.87 15.35 -0.18
N GLU A 445 32.04 14.53 -1.23
CA GLU A 445 32.17 15.01 -2.61
C GLU A 445 30.89 15.72 -3.09
N ARG A 446 29.72 15.12 -2.81
CA ARG A 446 28.42 15.69 -3.23
C ARG A 446 28.09 17.00 -2.51
N ILE A 447 28.29 17.06 -1.19
CA ILE A 447 27.98 18.27 -0.42
C ILE A 447 28.91 19.42 -0.79
N SER A 448 30.18 19.13 -1.09
CA SER A 448 31.12 20.14 -1.58
C SER A 448 30.63 20.75 -2.90
N LYS A 449 30.18 19.91 -3.84
CA LYS A 449 29.60 20.37 -5.11
C LYS A 449 28.33 21.21 -4.93
N VAL A 450 27.47 20.86 -3.97
CA VAL A 450 26.26 21.64 -3.64
C VAL A 450 26.66 23.02 -3.09
N LYS A 451 27.63 23.07 -2.16
CA LYS A 451 28.13 24.32 -1.60
C LYS A 451 28.77 25.23 -2.66
N THR A 452 29.56 24.66 -3.58
CA THR A 452 30.16 25.43 -4.69
C THR A 452 29.07 26.06 -5.58
N LYS A 453 28.05 25.29 -5.97
CA LYS A 453 26.92 25.82 -6.76
C LYS A 453 26.16 26.94 -6.04
N LEU A 454 25.97 26.82 -4.73
CA LEU A 454 25.32 27.87 -3.94
C LEU A 454 26.18 29.14 -3.89
N ALA A 455 27.50 29.00 -3.75
CA ALA A 455 28.44 30.13 -3.75
C ALA A 455 28.51 30.82 -5.12
N ASP A 456 28.44 30.07 -6.22
CA ASP A 456 28.44 30.62 -7.58
C ASP A 456 27.13 31.36 -7.91
N ASN A 457 25.99 30.92 -7.37
CA ASN A 457 24.70 31.61 -7.54
C ASN A 457 24.55 32.91 -6.71
N LEU A 458 25.47 33.15 -5.77
CA LEU A 458 25.52 34.34 -4.92
C LEU A 458 26.46 35.43 -5.47
N LYS A 459 27.22 35.12 -6.52
CA LYS A 459 28.03 36.06 -7.30
C LYS A 459 27.27 36.46 -8.55
#